data_AF-A0A5B6W7L0-F1
#
_entry.id   AF-A0A5B6W7L0-F1
#
_cell.length_a   1.000
_cell.length_b   1.000
_cell.length_c   1.000
_cell.angle_alpha   90.00
_cell.angle_beta   90.00
_cell.angle_gamma   90.00
#
_symmetry.space_group_name_H-M   'P 1'
#
loop_
_entity.id
_entity.type
_entity.pdbx_description
1 polymer ?
#
loop_
_entity_poly.entity_id
_entity_poly.type
_entity_poly.pdbx_seq_one_letter_code
_entity_poly.pdbx_strand_id
1 'polypeptide(L)'
;MGCVRSVKCNNLLFETIYPERGLCQGDPLSPYLFLFCMEAFSRILIQAQNNDLIRGIRASVHCPRINHLFFADDTLLFIRNKKKN
;
A
#
# COMPACT_ATOMS: atom_id res chain seq x y z
N MET A 1 -19.76 14.23 0.00
CA MET A 1 -18.35 14.26 -0.43
C MET A 1 -18.19 13.20 -1.50
N GLY A 2 -17.56 13.50 -2.64
CA GLY A 2 -17.50 12.61 -3.79
C GLY A 2 -16.16 12.73 -4.51
N CYS A 3 -15.87 11.78 -5.40
CA CYS A 3 -14.63 11.77 -6.17
C CYS A 3 -14.48 13.02 -7.04
N VAL A 4 -13.24 13.37 -7.38
CA VAL A 4 -12.96 14.39 -8.39
C VAL A 4 -13.54 13.93 -9.73
N ARG A 5 -14.48 14.71 -10.26
CA ARG A 5 -15.18 14.41 -11.52
C ARG A 5 -14.93 15.45 -12.60
N SER A 6 -14.30 16.57 -12.30
CA SER A 6 -13.98 17.59 -13.29
C SER A 6 -12.64 18.22 -12.96
N VAL A 7 -11.89 18.56 -14.02
CA VAL A 7 -10.58 19.19 -13.93
C VAL A 7 -10.59 20.45 -14.78
N LYS A 8 -10.02 21.53 -14.25
CA LYS A 8 -9.81 22.78 -14.97
C LYS A 8 -8.31 22.98 -15.18
N CYS A 9 -7.87 23.12 -16.42
CA CYS A 9 -6.46 23.36 -16.78
C CYS A 9 -6.36 24.58 -17.70
N ASN A 10 -5.47 25.53 -17.39
CA ASN A 10 -5.29 26.79 -18.13
C ASN A 10 -6.61 27.54 -18.38
N ASN A 11 -7.45 27.62 -17.35
CA ASN A 11 -8.80 28.18 -17.39
C ASN A 11 -9.85 27.43 -18.23
N LEU A 12 -9.50 26.30 -18.85
CA LEU A 12 -10.44 25.48 -19.61
C LEU A 12 -10.99 24.34 -18.75
N LEU A 13 -12.31 24.20 -18.69
CA LEU A 13 -12.98 23.08 -18.02
C LEU A 13 -13.05 21.88 -18.97
N PHE A 14 -12.58 20.73 -18.51
CA PHE A 14 -12.62 19.48 -19.26
C PHE A 14 -13.92 18.71 -19.01
N GLU A 15 -14.16 17.69 -19.83
CA GLU A 15 -15.31 16.78 -19.67
C GLU A 15 -15.31 16.05 -18.32
N THR A 16 -16.49 15.55 -17.95
CA THR A 16 -16.67 14.79 -16.70
C THR A 16 -15.84 13.50 -16.74
N ILE A 17 -15.01 13.32 -15.72
CA ILE A 17 -14.18 12.14 -15.53
C ILE A 17 -14.92 11.16 -14.62
N TYR A 18 -14.92 9.89 -15.03
CA TYR A 18 -15.40 8.77 -14.22
C TYR A 18 -14.18 7.98 -13.71
N PRO A 19 -13.84 8.08 -12.42
CA PRO A 19 -12.68 7.40 -11.86
C PRO A 19 -12.94 5.89 -11.80
N GLU A 20 -12.13 5.11 -12.50
CA GLU A 20 -12.23 3.64 -12.55
C GLU A 20 -11.41 2.93 -11.47
N ARG A 21 -10.42 3.63 -10.89
CA ARG A 21 -9.47 3.08 -9.92
C ARG A 21 -9.24 4.04 -8.77
N GLY A 22 -8.87 3.47 -7.63
CA GLY A 22 -8.58 4.20 -6.41
C GLY A 22 -9.82 4.44 -5.56
N LEU A 23 -9.58 5.04 -4.40
CA LEU A 23 -10.62 5.41 -3.45
C LEU A 23 -10.88 6.91 -3.52
N CYS A 24 -12.13 7.31 -3.36
CA CYS A 24 -12.50 8.72 -3.38
C CYS A 24 -11.91 9.42 -2.16
N GLN A 25 -10.93 10.31 -2.36
CA GLN A 25 -10.45 11.16 -1.29
C GLN A 25 -11.59 12.06 -0.76
N GLY A 26 -11.66 12.21 0.56
CA GLY A 26 -12.74 12.96 1.22
C GLY A 26 -14.03 12.17 1.41
N ASP A 27 -14.16 10.95 0.87
CA ASP A 27 -15.24 10.05 1.29
C ASP A 27 -14.94 9.53 2.71
N PRO A 28 -15.87 9.65 3.67
CA PRO A 28 -15.65 9.21 5.06
C PRO A 28 -15.30 7.71 5.18
N LEU A 29 -15.65 6.87 4.19
CA LEU A 29 -15.38 5.44 4.22
C LEU A 29 -14.00 5.07 3.65
N SER A 30 -13.47 5.87 2.71
CA SER A 30 -12.21 5.57 2.01
C SER A 30 -11.02 5.29 2.93
N PRO A 31 -10.79 6.03 4.05
CA PRO A 31 -9.68 5.73 4.96
C PRO A 31 -9.75 4.33 5.56
N TYR A 32 -10.95 3.85 5.90
CA TYR A 32 -11.15 2.52 6.48
C TYR A 32 -10.89 1.42 5.45
N LEU A 33 -11.36 1.61 4.22
CA LEU A 33 -11.11 0.67 3.13
C LEU A 33 -9.63 0.58 2.79
N PHE A 34 -8.91 1.71 2.79
CA PHE A 34 -7.47 1.73 2.60
C PHE A 34 -6.74 0.92 3.69
N LEU A 35 -7.07 1.15 4.96
CA LEU A 35 -6.49 0.39 6.07
C LEU A 35 -6.78 -1.11 5.98
N PHE A 36 -8.00 -1.49 5.58
CA PHE A 36 -8.36 -2.90 5.40
C PHE A 36 -7.51 -3.58 4.31
N CYS A 37 -7.32 -2.90 3.17
CA CYS A 37 -6.45 -3.38 2.11
C CYS A 37 -4.98 -3.51 2.56
N MET A 38 -4.47 -2.53 3.31
CA MET A 38 -3.10 -2.58 3.86
C MET A 38 -2.92 -3.72 4.86
N GLU A 39 -3.89 -3.95 5.75
CA GLU A 39 -3.88 -5.08 6.70
C GLU A 39 -3.90 -6.42 5.96
N ALA A 40 -4.74 -6.58 4.94
CA ALA A 40 -4.76 -7.78 4.11
C ALA A 40 -3.42 -8.01 3.41
N PHE A 41 -2.81 -6.94 2.87
CA PHE A 41 -1.50 -7.02 2.24
C PHE A 41 -0.38 -7.37 3.24
N SER A 42 -0.39 -6.80 4.44
CA SER A 42 0.52 -7.16 5.55
C SER A 42 0.48 -8.66 5.83
N ARG A 43 -0.72 -9.24 5.96
CA ARG A 43 -0.90 -10.68 6.22
C ARG A 43 -0.32 -11.55 5.12
N ILE A 44 -0.51 -11.16 3.85
CA ILE A 44 0.08 -11.87 2.70
C ILE A 44 1.61 -11.85 2.78
N LEU A 45 2.21 -10.70 3.12
CA LEU A 45 3.66 -10.59 3.28
C LEU A 45 4.18 -11.44 4.45
N ILE A 46 3.48 -11.45 5.58
CA ILE A 46 3.83 -12.29 6.73
C ILE A 46 3.74 -13.78 6.34
N GLN A 47 2.67 -14.18 5.65
CA GLN A 47 2.51 -15.55 5.16
C GLN A 47 3.63 -15.94 4.19
N ALA A 48 3.99 -15.06 3.25
CA ALA A 48 5.11 -15.29 2.35
C ALA A 48 6.46 -15.43 3.08
N GLN A 49 6.64 -14.71 4.20
CA GLN A 49 7.81 -14.87 5.07
C GLN A 49 7.81 -16.21 5.81
N ASN A 50 6.66 -16.62 6.34
CA ASN A 50 6.52 -17.91 7.04
C ASN A 50 6.74 -19.10 6.09
N ASN A 51 6.41 -18.94 4.81
CA ASN A 51 6.64 -19.93 3.75
C ASN A 51 8.05 -19.84 3.13
N ASP A 52 8.98 -19.08 3.74
CA ASP A 52 10.36 -18.86 3.27
C ASP A 52 10.50 -18.31 1.82
N LEU A 53 9.42 -17.78 1.25
CA LEU A 53 9.40 -17.16 -0.09
C LEU A 53 10.14 -15.82 -0.06
N ILE A 54 9.92 -15.04 0.99
CA ILE A 54 10.63 -13.80 1.27
C ILE A 54 11.29 -13.87 2.64
N ARG A 55 12.33 -13.07 2.86
CA ARG A 55 13.01 -13.03 4.16
C ARG A 55 13.27 -11.58 4.56
N GLY A 56 12.59 -11.13 5.60
CA GLY A 56 12.77 -9.79 6.16
C GLY A 56 14.09 -9.61 6.90
N ILE A 57 14.28 -8.38 7.38
CA ILE A 57 15.42 -7.97 8.22
C ILE A 57 15.09 -8.15 9.70
N ARG A 58 16.12 -8.23 10.55
CA ARG A 58 15.99 -8.23 12.01
C ARG A 58 17.17 -7.49 12.62
N ALA A 59 16.94 -6.73 13.68
CA ALA A 59 17.99 -5.96 14.34
C ALA A 59 18.95 -6.85 15.16
N SER A 60 18.46 -7.97 15.70
CA SER A 60 19.23 -8.93 16.48
C SER A 60 18.76 -10.37 16.21
N VAL A 61 19.55 -11.36 16.62
CA VAL A 61 19.26 -12.79 16.43
C VAL A 61 17.91 -13.20 17.05
N HIS A 62 17.58 -12.62 18.20
CA HIS A 62 16.35 -12.93 18.96
C HIS A 62 15.17 -11.99 18.64
N CYS A 63 15.35 -11.05 17.71
CA CYS A 63 14.31 -10.09 17.34
C CYS A 63 13.41 -10.67 16.24
N PRO A 64 12.09 -10.35 16.24
CA PRO A 64 11.20 -10.70 15.13
C PRO A 64 11.73 -10.15 13.80
N ARG A 65 11.40 -10.87 12.72
CA ARG A 65 11.71 -10.41 11.36
C ARG A 65 10.64 -9.46 10.88
N ILE A 66 11.08 -8.32 10.38
CA ILE A 66 10.26 -7.29 9.78
C ILE A 66 10.51 -7.31 8.28
N ASN A 67 9.44 -7.37 7.48
CA ASN A 67 9.51 -7.35 6.02
C ASN A 67 8.78 -6.16 5.40
N HIS A 68 7.95 -5.42 6.16
CA HIS A 68 7.27 -4.22 5.67
C HIS A 68 7.00 -3.19 6.78
N LEU A 69 6.94 -1.92 6.41
CA LEU A 69 6.42 -0.80 7.20
C LEU A 69 5.51 0.05 6.31
N PHE A 70 4.27 0.29 6.75
CA PHE A 70 3.30 1.11 6.02
C PHE A 70 3.13 2.48 6.68
N PHE A 71 3.16 3.52 5.87
CA PHE A 71 2.75 4.88 6.19
C PHE A 71 1.55 5.26 5.32
N ALA A 72 0.96 6.44 5.54
CA ALA A 72 -0.19 6.90 4.75
C ALA A 72 0.16 7.01 3.25
N ASP A 73 1.32 7.59 2.96
CA ASP A 73 1.75 7.90 1.59
C ASP A 73 2.86 6.99 1.08
N ASP A 74 3.59 6.34 2.00
CA ASP A 74 4.80 5.57 1.69
C ASP A 74 4.75 4.14 2.24
N THR A 75 5.46 3.25 1.58
CA THR A 75 5.63 1.86 2.02
C THR A 75 7.08 1.44 1.88
N LEU A 76 7.66 0.91 2.96
CA LEU A 76 9.00 0.34 2.96
C LEU A 76 8.90 -1.19 2.96
N LEU A 77 9.54 -1.83 1.99
CA LEU A 77 9.63 -3.29 1.88
C LEU A 77 11.08 -3.74 2.11
N PHE A 78 11.27 -4.67 3.03
CA PHE A 78 12.58 -5.24 3.37
C PHE A 78 12.64 -6.70 2.92
N ILE A 79 13.43 -6.96 1.88
CA ILE A 79 13.59 -8.30 1.31
C ILE A 79 15.07 -8.62 1.20
N ARG A 80 15.49 -9.74 1.80
CA ARG A 80 16.85 -10.24 1.66
C ARG A 80 16.99 -11.01 0.36
N ASN A 81 17.89 -10.56 -0.50
CA ASN A 81 18.24 -11.29 -1.72
C ASN A 81 18.83 -12.67 -1.36
N LYS A 82 18.30 -13.73 -1.98
CA LYS A 82 18.92 -15.06 -1.99
C LYS A 82 19.82 -15.11 -3.24
N LYS A 83 21.12 -14.83 -3.08
CA LYS A 83 22.08 -15.19 -4.13
C LYS A 83 21.96 -16.70 -4.37
N LYS A 84 21.56 -17.10 -5.57
CA LYS A 84 21.79 -18.46 -6.07
C LYS A 84 23.30 -18.58 -6.27
N ASN A 85 23.94 -19.46 -5.51
CA ASN A 85 25.22 -20.03 -5.90
C ASN A 85 24.97 -21.08 -6.98
#